data_AF-A0A5M3MZ28-F1
#
_entry.id   AF-A0A5M3MZ28-F1
#
_cell.length_a   1.000
_cell.length_b   1.000
_cell.length_c   1.000
_cell.angle_alpha   90.00
_cell.angle_beta   90.00
_cell.angle_gamma   90.00
#
_symmetry.space_group_name_H-M   'P 1'
#
loop_
_entity.id
_entity.type
_entity.pdbx_description
1 polymer ?
#
loop_
_entity_poly.entity_id
_entity_poly.type
_entity_poly.pdbx_seq_one_letter_code
_entity_poly.pdbx_strand_id
1 'polypeptide(L)' 'CEYEGCAQTFTTAFSMRRHMVGHTEDRPFKCSRCGQGFKNQSDCKRHEKSNRKHSP' A
#
# COMPACT_ATOMS: atom_id res chain seq x y z
N CYS A 1 -2.30 0.78 -17.44
CA CYS A 1 -1.26 1.29 -16.54
C CYS A 1 -0.36 2.16 -17.41
N GLU A 2 0.10 3.32 -16.93
CA GLU A 2 0.96 4.21 -17.72
C GLU A 2 2.46 4.04 -17.39
N TYR A 3 2.80 3.09 -16.53
CA TYR A 3 4.17 2.82 -16.15
C TYR A 3 4.92 2.07 -17.25
N GLU A 4 6.13 2.52 -17.58
CA GLU A 4 6.98 1.87 -18.58
C GLU A 4 7.23 0.40 -18.20
N GLY A 5 7.02 -0.52 -19.15
CA GLY A 5 7.15 -1.96 -18.93
C GLY A 5 5.98 -2.62 -18.20
N CYS A 6 4.91 -1.90 -17.84
CA CYS A 6 3.71 -2.46 -17.22
C CYS A 6 2.52 -2.54 -18.19
N ALA A 7 2.18 -3.74 -18.64
CA ALA A 7 1.07 -3.99 -19.56
C ALA A 7 -0.28 -4.28 -18.87
N GLN A 8 -0.43 -3.94 -17.59
CA GLN A 8 -1.67 -4.22 -16.84
C GLN A 8 -2.79 -3.24 -17.22
N THR A 9 -3.94 -3.79 -17.59
CA THR A 9 -5.18 -3.06 -17.89
C THR A 9 -6.22 -3.30 -16.81
N PHE A 10 -6.96 -2.25 -16.45
CA PHE A 10 -7.95 -2.28 -15.37
C PHE A 10 -9.27 -1.72 -15.86
N THR A 11 -10.38 -2.37 -15.52
CA THR A 11 -11.73 -1.93 -15.88
C THR A 11 -12.27 -0.84 -14.95
N THR A 12 -11.61 -0.61 -13.80
CA THR A 12 -12.05 0.38 -12.80
C THR A 12 -10.89 1.26 -12.35
N ALA A 13 -11.18 2.55 -12.15
CA ALA A 13 -10.20 3.51 -11.64
C ALA A 13 -9.65 3.12 -10.25
N PHE A 14 -10.48 2.50 -9.40
CA PHE A 14 -10.06 2.03 -8.08
C PHE A 14 -8.96 0.95 -8.17
N SER A 15 -9.13 -0.04 -9.05
CA SER A 15 -8.14 -1.12 -9.21
C SER A 15 -6.84 -0.62 -9.84
N MET A 16 -6.93 0.28 -10.83
CA MET A 16 -5.77 0.96 -11.40
C MET A 16 -5.01 1.75 -10.34
N ARG A 17 -5.70 2.59 -9.55
CA ARG A 17 -5.07 3.40 -8.50
C ARG A 17 -4.35 2.52 -7.46
N ARG A 18 -4.99 1.43 -7.02
CA ARG A 18 -4.37 0.48 -6.08
C ARG A 18 -3.13 -0.20 -6.68
N HIS A 19 -3.16 -0.50 -7.97
CA HIS A 19 -2.01 -1.05 -8.69
C HIS A 19 -0.86 -0.05 -8.81
N MET A 20 -1.14 1.24 -9.05
CA MET A 20 -0.09 2.28 -9.17
C MET A 20 0.75 2.44 -7.89
N VAL A 21 0.17 2.19 -6.70
CA VAL A 21 0.91 2.13 -5.41
C VAL A 21 1.99 1.03 -5.42
N GLY A 22 1.88 0.06 -6.33
CA GLY A 22 2.88 -0.96 -6.59
C GLY A 22 4.15 -0.39 -7.23
N HIS A 23 3.97 0.53 -8.18
CA HIS A 23 5.02 1.16 -8.98
C HIS A 23 5.72 2.30 -8.24
N THR A 24 4.98 3.03 -7.42
CA THR A 24 5.53 4.11 -6.60
C THR A 24 5.94 3.58 -5.24
N GLU A 25 7.04 4.09 -4.65
CA GLU A 25 7.30 3.92 -3.21
C GLU A 25 6.32 4.72 -2.32
N ASP A 26 5.31 5.34 -2.94
CA ASP A 26 4.23 5.98 -2.24
C ASP A 26 3.53 4.95 -1.34
N ARG A 27 3.64 5.19 -0.04
CA ARG A 27 3.01 4.39 1.02
C ARG A 27 2.12 5.34 1.80
N PRO A 28 0.93 5.65 1.26
CA PRO A 28 0.06 6.68 1.84
C PRO A 28 -0.49 6.24 3.20
N PHE A 29 -0.52 4.93 3.47
CA PHE A 29 -0.95 4.38 4.75
C PHE A 29 0.28 4.09 5.60
N LYS A 30 0.55 4.94 6.59
CA LYS A 30 1.66 4.77 7.52
C LYS A 30 1.12 4.42 8.89
N CYS A 31 1.76 3.46 9.55
CA CYS A 31 1.47 3.19 10.95
C CYS A 31 1.93 4.38 11.80
N SER A 32 1.03 4.91 12.63
CA SER A 32 1.33 6.06 13.50
C SER A 32 2.33 5.76 14.61
N ARG A 33 2.54 4.48 14.95
CA ARG A 33 3.44 4.07 16.04
C ARG A 33 4.87 3.81 15.59
N CYS A 34 5.06 3.09 14.49
CA CYS A 34 6.38 2.71 13.99
C CYS A 34 6.79 3.43 12.69
N GLY A 35 5.89 4.21 12.08
CA GLY A 35 6.14 4.91 10.82
C GLY A 35 6.17 3.99 9.58
N GLN A 36 5.98 2.67 9.74
CA GLN A 36 6.03 1.73 8.62
C GLN A 36 4.94 2.05 7.59
N GLY A 37 5.34 2.23 6.33
CA GLY A 37 4.43 2.50 5.22
C GLY A 37 3.91 1.24 4.53
N PHE A 38 2.63 1.25 4.18
CA PHE A 38 1.89 0.18 3.52
C PHE A 38 1.22 0.69 2.24
N LYS A 39 1.10 -0.22 1.26
CA LYS A 39 0.46 0.07 -0.04
C LYS A 39 -1.07 0.11 0.03
N ASN A 40 -1.67 -0.42 1.08
CA ASN A 40 -3.12 -0.39 1.27
C ASN A 40 -3.51 -0.30 2.75
N GLN A 41 -4.73 0.21 2.99
CA GLN A 41 -5.25 0.46 4.34
C GLN A 41 -5.49 -0.83 5.14
N SER A 42 -5.92 -1.91 4.49
CA SER A 42 -6.22 -3.18 5.15
C SER A 42 -4.97 -3.79 5.77
N ASP A 43 -3.85 -3.73 5.06
CA ASP A 43 -2.55 -4.19 5.57
C ASP A 43 -2.05 -3.33 6.72
N CYS A 44 -2.19 -2.00 6.63
CA CYS A 44 -1.87 -1.08 7.72
C CYS A 44 -2.71 -1.38 8.98
N LYS A 45 -4.03 -1.53 8.83
CA LYS A 45 -4.94 -1.86 9.94
C LYS A 45 -4.64 -3.22 10.57
N ARG A 46 -4.32 -4.23 9.74
CA ARG A 46 -3.92 -5.56 10.23
C ARG A 46 -2.60 -5.49 10.98
N HIS A 47 -1.65 -4.73 10.48
CA HIS A 47 -0.38 -4.47 11.15
C HIS A 47 -0.59 -3.76 12.50
N GLU A 48 -1.39 -2.70 12.56
CA GLU A 48 -1.69 -1.97 13.79
C GLU A 48 -2.39 -2.84 14.84
N LYS A 49 -3.29 -3.73 14.41
CA LYS A 49 -3.91 -4.74 15.29
C LYS A 49 -2.90 -5.76 15.80
N SER A 50 -1.85 -6.05 15.03
CA SER A 50 -0.78 -6.96 15.42
C SER A 50 0.29 -6.20 16.23
N ASN A 51 0.06 -6.06 17.54
CA ASN A 51 1.02 -5.45 18.46
C ASN A 51 2.41 -6.13 18.48
N ARG A 52 2.57 -7.34 17.90
CA ARG A 52 3.85 -8.07 17.86
C ARG A 52 4.97 -7.37 17.09
N LYS A 53 4.66 -6.48 16.14
CA LYS A 53 5.69 -5.69 15.41
C LYS A 53 6.04 -4.35 16.08
N HIS A 54 5.41 -4.05 17.20
CA HIS A 54 5.63 -2.83 17.98
C HIS A 54 6.39 -3.13 19.28
N SER A 55 6.93 -4.35 19.42
CA SER A 55 7.83 -4.68 20.52
C SER A 55 9.11 -3.85 20.38
N PRO A 56 9.63 -3.26 21.45
CA PRO A 56 10.87 -2.48 21.43
C PRO A 56 12.08 -3.29 20.95
#